data_AF-A0AAN7JLV5-F1
#
_entry.id   AF-A0AAN7JLV5-F1
#
_cell.length_a   1.000
_cell.length_b   1.000
_cell.length_c   1.000
_cell.angle_alpha   90.00
_cell.angle_beta   90.00
_cell.angle_gamma   90.00
#
_symmetry.space_group_name_H-M   'P 1'
#
loop_
_entity.id
_entity.type
_entity.pdbx_description
1 polymer ?
#
loop_
_entity_poly.entity_id
_entity_poly.type
_entity_poly.pdbx_seq_one_letter_code
_entity_poly.pdbx_strand_id
1 'polypeptide(L)'
;MLAVYGGALSEEGKKEFQKAYSASFYPSMDILYEYHEDVATGIEIRSVILAGRRFYEKEGLPAFPMGKIDQTPMWKVGQRVRAARPANDLGPPYSFTAGVSVALMMAQIEILRKKGYSYSEIINESVIESVDSLNPFMYARRVSFMVDNCSPWL
;
A
#
# COMPACT_ATOMS: atom_id res chain seq x y z
N MET A 1 1.84 -12.04 10.70
CA MET A 1 2.44 -12.64 9.49
C MET A 1 2.66 -14.15 9.61
N LEU A 2 3.23 -14.66 10.71
CA LEU A 2 3.43 -16.10 10.89
C LEU A 2 2.14 -16.93 10.86
N ALA A 3 1.03 -16.40 11.36
CA ALA A 3 -0.28 -17.07 11.29
C ALA A 3 -0.80 -17.22 9.84
N VAL A 4 -0.51 -16.24 8.97
CA VAL A 4 -0.86 -16.32 7.54
C VAL A 4 -0.09 -17.46 6.88
N TYR A 5 1.23 -17.50 7.08
CA TYR A 5 2.08 -18.53 6.49
C TYR A 5 1.86 -19.92 7.10
N GLY A 6 1.76 -20.01 8.43
CA GLY A 6 1.74 -21.26 9.18
C GLY A 6 0.37 -21.91 9.32
N GLY A 7 -0.70 -21.11 9.37
CA GLY A 7 -2.06 -21.59 9.68
C GLY A 7 -3.06 -21.47 8.54
N ALA A 8 -2.86 -20.56 7.59
CA ALA A 8 -3.85 -20.28 6.54
C ALA A 8 -3.51 -20.87 5.16
N LEU A 9 -2.31 -21.43 4.97
CA LEU A 9 -1.83 -21.94 3.69
C LEU A 9 -1.56 -23.46 3.73
N SER A 10 -1.85 -24.15 2.62
CA SER A 10 -1.41 -25.53 2.41
C SER A 10 0.11 -25.63 2.21
N GLU A 11 0.66 -26.85 2.20
CA GLU A 11 2.09 -27.05 1.95
C GLU A 11 2.52 -26.58 0.56
N GLU A 12 1.69 -26.77 -0.46
CA GLU A 12 1.91 -26.22 -1.80
C GLU A 12 1.82 -24.69 -1.79
N GLY A 13 0.84 -24.13 -1.08
CA GLY A 13 0.67 -22.70 -0.91
C GLY A 13 1.86 -22.04 -0.22
N LYS A 14 2.45 -22.70 0.78
CA LYS A 14 3.69 -22.23 1.43
C LYS A 14 4.86 -22.12 0.46
N LYS A 15 5.01 -23.08 -0.47
CA LYS A 15 6.05 -23.00 -1.52
C LYS A 15 5.81 -21.84 -2.48
N GLU A 16 4.56 -21.60 -2.87
CA GLU A 16 4.20 -20.45 -3.72
C GLU A 16 4.43 -19.12 -3.00
N PHE A 17 4.02 -19.03 -1.74
CA PHE A 17 4.27 -17.89 -0.88
C PHE A 17 5.77 -17.57 -0.78
N GLN A 18 6.61 -18.59 -0.52
CA GLN A 18 8.05 -18.40 -0.41
C GLN A 18 8.68 -17.88 -1.71
N LYS A 19 8.25 -18.40 -2.87
CA LYS A 19 8.70 -17.93 -4.18
C LYS A 19 8.36 -16.45 -4.35
N ALA A 20 7.10 -16.08 -4.11
CA ALA A 20 6.65 -14.71 -4.21
C ALA A 20 7.39 -13.79 -3.23
N TYR A 21 7.53 -14.21 -1.97
CA TYR A 21 8.21 -13.45 -0.93
C TYR A 21 9.68 -13.19 -1.29
N SER A 22 10.42 -14.25 -1.62
CA SER A 22 11.84 -14.17 -1.94
C SER A 22 12.10 -13.31 -3.18
N ALA A 23 11.21 -13.33 -4.17
CA ALA A 23 11.34 -12.54 -5.39
C ALA A 23 10.96 -11.06 -5.18
N SER A 24 10.09 -10.77 -4.21
CA SER A 24 9.52 -9.43 -4.03
C SER A 24 10.22 -8.59 -2.97
N PHE A 25 10.88 -9.23 -2.00
CA PHE A 25 11.44 -8.54 -0.82
C PHE A 25 12.44 -7.45 -1.18
N TYR A 26 13.51 -7.78 -1.92
CA TYR A 26 14.54 -6.80 -2.27
C TYR A 26 14.08 -5.73 -3.26
N PRO A 27 13.31 -6.04 -4.32
CA PRO A 27 12.74 -4.99 -5.15
C PRO A 27 11.81 -4.05 -4.38
N SER A 28 11.05 -4.55 -3.42
CA SER A 28 10.23 -3.71 -2.54
C SER A 28 11.10 -2.84 -1.64
N MET A 29 12.15 -3.41 -1.07
CA MET A 29 13.10 -2.69 -0.22
C MET A 29 13.82 -1.58 -0.97
N ASP A 30 14.15 -1.79 -2.25
CA ASP A 30 14.83 -0.80 -3.10
C ASP A 30 14.04 0.52 -3.15
N ILE A 31 12.78 0.45 -3.58
CA ILE A 31 11.89 1.63 -3.68
C ILE A 31 11.57 2.22 -2.30
N LEU A 32 11.34 1.37 -1.30
CA LEU A 32 11.10 1.84 0.07
C LEU A 32 12.32 2.57 0.65
N TYR A 33 13.52 2.14 0.30
CA TYR A 33 14.75 2.75 0.75
C TYR A 33 14.93 4.12 0.10
N GLU A 34 14.80 4.20 -1.23
CA GLU A 34 14.82 5.46 -1.98
C GLU A 34 13.82 6.47 -1.40
N TYR A 35 12.55 6.06 -1.27
CA TYR A 35 11.49 6.92 -0.73
C TYR A 35 11.80 7.42 0.68
N HIS A 36 12.35 6.55 1.54
CA HIS A 36 12.72 6.95 2.90
C HIS A 36 13.79 8.05 2.89
N GLU A 37 14.80 7.93 2.03
CA GLU A 37 15.87 8.92 1.94
C GLU A 37 15.37 10.25 1.37
N ASP A 38 14.48 10.24 0.39
CA ASP A 38 13.85 11.44 -0.16
C ASP A 38 12.99 12.18 0.87
N VAL A 39 12.27 11.44 1.72
CA VAL A 39 11.51 12.03 2.82
C VAL A 39 12.45 12.61 3.87
N ALA A 40 13.45 11.84 4.31
CA ALA A 40 14.39 12.26 5.36
C ALA A 40 15.23 13.48 4.95
N THR A 41 15.53 13.63 3.66
CA THR A 41 16.27 14.78 3.10
C THR A 41 15.36 15.97 2.76
N GLY A 42 14.04 15.83 2.91
CA GLY A 42 13.05 16.87 2.64
C GLY A 42 12.76 17.12 1.16
N ILE A 43 13.28 16.26 0.27
CA ILE A 43 12.97 16.29 -1.17
C ILE A 43 11.48 16.03 -1.38
N GLU A 44 10.94 15.00 -0.72
CA GLU A 44 9.52 14.65 -0.88
C GLU A 44 8.60 15.73 -0.31
N ILE A 45 8.95 16.32 0.84
CA ILE A 45 8.22 17.46 1.44
C ILE A 45 8.18 18.64 0.46
N ARG A 46 9.31 18.95 -0.19
CA ARG A 46 9.37 20.00 -1.21
C ARG A 46 8.48 19.67 -2.40
N SER A 47 8.50 18.42 -2.86
CA SER A 47 7.67 17.93 -3.97
C SER A 47 6.19 18.15 -3.70
N VAL A 48 5.69 17.78 -2.51
CA VAL A 48 4.31 17.97 -2.07
C VAL A 48 3.92 19.45 -2.06
N ILE A 49 4.75 20.32 -1.49
CA ILE A 49 4.49 21.77 -1.46
C ILE A 49 4.33 22.34 -2.88
N LEU A 50 5.22 21.93 -3.80
CA LEU A 50 5.16 22.40 -5.17
C LEU A 50 3.98 21.79 -5.94
N ALA A 51 3.57 20.56 -5.62
CA ALA A 51 2.37 19.94 -6.16
C ALA A 51 1.10 20.71 -5.76
N GLY A 52 0.96 21.08 -4.49
CA GLY A 52 -0.16 21.89 -4.02
C GLY A 52 -0.30 23.23 -4.74
N ARG A 53 0.82 23.87 -5.09
CA ARG A 53 0.81 25.11 -5.89
C ARG A 53 0.33 24.88 -7.32
N ARG A 54 0.56 23.70 -7.89
CA ARG A 54 0.10 23.36 -9.25
C ARG A 54 -1.40 23.07 -9.33
N PHE A 55 -2.12 23.02 -8.21
CA PHE A 55 -3.57 22.92 -8.21
C PHE A 55 -4.26 24.21 -8.67
N TYR A 56 -3.51 25.30 -8.79
CA TYR A 56 -4.01 26.60 -9.22
C TYR A 56 -3.22 27.07 -10.45
N GLU A 57 -3.87 27.88 -11.28
CA GLU A 57 -3.21 28.53 -12.41
C GLU A 57 -2.12 29.48 -11.90
N LYS A 58 -0.93 29.38 -12.49
CA LYS A 58 0.22 30.25 -12.18
C LYS A 58 1.19 30.26 -13.36
N GLU A 59 2.00 31.30 -13.49
CA GLU A 59 3.06 31.38 -14.52
C GLU A 59 2.54 31.19 -15.97
N GLY A 60 1.26 31.50 -16.22
CA GLY A 60 0.62 31.27 -17.52
C GLY A 60 0.32 29.80 -17.84
N LEU A 61 0.40 28.91 -16.85
CA LEU A 61 0.11 27.48 -16.98
C LEU A 61 -1.23 27.12 -16.33
N PRO A 62 -1.93 26.08 -16.84
CA PRO A 62 -3.21 25.65 -16.30
C PRO A 62 -3.07 25.00 -14.92
N ALA A 63 -4.20 24.90 -14.21
CA ALA A 63 -4.33 24.16 -12.96
C ALA A 63 -4.36 22.64 -13.20
N PHE A 64 -3.73 21.88 -12.31
CA PHE A 64 -3.67 20.42 -12.33
C PHE A 64 -4.16 19.81 -11.01
N PRO A 65 -5.48 19.81 -10.72
CA PRO A 65 -6.02 19.11 -9.57
C PRO A 65 -5.85 17.59 -9.73
N MET A 66 -5.86 16.86 -8.60
CA MET A 66 -5.78 15.39 -8.62
C MET A 66 -6.95 14.77 -9.38
N GLY A 67 -6.63 13.86 -10.29
CA GLY A 67 -7.61 13.11 -11.09
C GLY A 67 -8.13 11.86 -10.38
N LYS A 68 -9.07 11.16 -11.02
CA LYS A 68 -9.64 9.92 -10.47
C LYS A 68 -8.73 8.72 -10.77
N ILE A 69 -8.40 7.94 -9.74
CA ILE A 69 -7.50 6.78 -9.87
C ILE A 69 -8.23 5.45 -10.11
N ASP A 70 -9.56 5.39 -9.95
CA ASP A 70 -10.35 4.14 -10.01
C ASP A 70 -11.07 3.89 -11.35
N GLN A 71 -10.63 4.53 -12.44
CA GLN A 71 -11.30 4.45 -13.73
C GLN A 71 -10.73 3.39 -14.68
N THR A 72 -9.57 2.81 -14.37
CA THR A 72 -8.90 1.79 -15.21
C THR A 72 -9.56 0.40 -15.13
N PRO A 73 -9.26 -0.54 -16.04
CA PRO A 73 -10.02 -1.79 -16.20
C PRO A 73 -10.18 -2.62 -14.93
N MET A 74 -9.12 -2.77 -14.12
CA MET A 74 -9.17 -3.56 -12.89
C MET A 74 -10.22 -3.03 -11.90
N TRP A 75 -10.36 -1.71 -11.82
CA TRP A 75 -11.30 -1.08 -10.91
C TRP A 75 -12.74 -1.24 -11.38
N LYS A 76 -12.97 -1.20 -12.70
CA LYS A 76 -14.27 -1.51 -13.32
C LYS A 76 -14.70 -2.96 -13.07
N VAL A 77 -13.78 -3.91 -13.21
CA VAL A 77 -14.00 -5.32 -12.83
C VAL A 77 -14.34 -5.43 -11.35
N GLY A 78 -13.58 -4.76 -10.48
CA GLY A 78 -13.86 -4.74 -9.05
C GLY A 78 -15.26 -4.23 -8.70
N GLN A 79 -15.85 -3.30 -9.48
CA GLN A 79 -17.24 -2.86 -9.25
C GLN A 79 -18.22 -4.00 -9.43
N ARG A 80 -18.04 -4.80 -10.49
CA ARG A 80 -18.88 -5.96 -10.78
C ARG A 80 -18.72 -7.05 -9.72
N VAL A 81 -17.47 -7.34 -9.33
CA VAL A 81 -17.17 -8.31 -8.27
C VAL A 81 -17.87 -7.92 -6.96
N ARG A 82 -17.74 -6.66 -6.52
CA ARG A 82 -18.42 -6.20 -5.29
C ARG A 82 -19.94 -6.19 -5.39
N ALA A 83 -20.51 -5.86 -6.55
CA ALA A 83 -21.95 -5.86 -6.75
C ALA A 83 -22.57 -7.27 -6.58
N ALA A 84 -21.81 -8.32 -6.88
CA ALA A 84 -22.21 -9.72 -6.71
C ALA A 84 -21.72 -10.36 -5.40
N ARG A 85 -20.98 -9.61 -4.56
CA ARG A 85 -20.31 -10.16 -3.38
C ARG A 85 -21.30 -10.37 -2.22
N PRO A 86 -21.32 -11.55 -1.58
CA PRO A 86 -22.15 -11.76 -0.39
C PRO A 86 -21.66 -10.92 0.79
N ALA A 87 -22.56 -10.67 1.76
CA ALA A 87 -22.18 -10.00 2.99
C ALA A 87 -21.13 -10.84 3.75
N ASN A 88 -20.15 -10.16 4.35
CA ASN A 88 -19.06 -10.77 5.14
C ASN A 88 -18.15 -11.75 4.37
N ASP A 89 -18.14 -11.70 3.03
CA ASP A 89 -17.09 -12.34 2.24
C ASP A 89 -15.72 -11.81 2.69
N LEU A 90 -14.67 -12.64 2.73
CA LEU A 90 -13.30 -12.21 3.08
C LEU A 90 -12.33 -12.35 1.90
N GLY A 91 -12.82 -12.81 0.76
CA GLY A 91 -12.02 -13.20 -0.38
C GLY A 91 -11.22 -14.49 -0.15
N PRO A 92 -10.70 -15.08 -1.23
CA PRO A 92 -9.81 -16.24 -1.16
C PRO A 92 -8.39 -15.84 -0.70
N PRO A 93 -7.73 -16.66 0.15
CA PRO A 93 -6.34 -16.43 0.56
C PRO A 93 -5.36 -16.92 -0.51
N TYR A 94 -5.11 -16.11 -1.54
CA TYR A 94 -4.14 -16.45 -2.59
C TYR A 94 -2.69 -16.42 -2.07
N SER A 95 -2.02 -17.58 -2.06
CA SER A 95 -0.69 -17.75 -1.48
C SER A 95 0.38 -16.87 -2.13
N PHE A 96 0.35 -16.73 -3.46
CA PHE A 96 1.25 -15.82 -4.18
C PHE A 96 1.06 -14.37 -3.74
N THR A 97 -0.19 -13.90 -3.69
CA THR A 97 -0.52 -12.51 -3.30
C THR A 97 -0.13 -12.24 -1.84
N ALA A 98 -0.37 -13.20 -0.96
CA ALA A 98 0.07 -13.13 0.43
C ALA A 98 1.60 -13.01 0.53
N GLY A 99 2.35 -13.77 -0.28
CA GLY A 99 3.81 -13.72 -0.32
C GLY A 99 4.35 -12.36 -0.71
N VAL A 100 3.80 -11.74 -1.76
CA VAL A 100 4.17 -10.38 -2.19
C VAL A 100 3.83 -9.35 -1.11
N SER A 101 2.61 -9.39 -0.58
CA SER A 101 2.14 -8.41 0.40
C SER A 101 2.93 -8.45 1.71
N VAL A 102 3.23 -9.66 2.20
CA VAL A 102 4.04 -9.86 3.41
C VAL A 102 5.50 -9.49 3.17
N ALA A 103 6.05 -9.73 1.98
CA ALA A 103 7.40 -9.28 1.65
C ALA A 103 7.53 -7.76 1.68
N LEU A 104 6.55 -7.04 1.12
CA LEU A 104 6.51 -5.58 1.18
C LEU A 104 6.45 -5.07 2.63
N MET A 105 5.55 -5.62 3.46
CA MET A 105 5.44 -5.24 4.88
C MET A 105 6.75 -5.49 5.64
N MET A 106 7.40 -6.64 5.43
CA MET A 106 8.66 -6.96 6.10
C MET A 106 9.82 -6.09 5.59
N ALA A 107 9.84 -5.73 4.31
CA ALA A 107 10.83 -4.81 3.77
C ALA A 107 10.72 -3.41 4.41
N GLN A 108 9.50 -2.89 4.57
CA GLN A 108 9.25 -1.61 5.25
C GLN A 108 9.69 -1.64 6.71
N ILE A 109 9.34 -2.71 7.44
CA ILE A 109 9.77 -2.92 8.83
C ILE A 109 11.30 -2.92 8.93
N GLU A 110 12.00 -3.59 8.02
CA GLU A 110 13.46 -3.65 8.05
C GLU A 110 14.11 -2.29 7.82
N ILE A 111 13.62 -1.51 6.85
CA ILE A 111 14.11 -0.15 6.58
C ILE A 111 13.93 0.73 7.82
N LEU A 112 12.71 0.82 8.37
CA LEU A 112 12.45 1.65 9.55
C LEU A 112 13.25 1.18 10.76
N ARG A 113 13.42 -0.14 10.95
CA ARG A 113 14.27 -0.68 12.01
C ARG A 113 15.72 -0.23 11.85
N LYS A 114 16.28 -0.29 10.63
CA LYS A 114 17.66 0.14 10.34
C LYS A 114 17.85 1.64 10.43
N LYS A 115 16.80 2.43 10.17
CA LYS A 115 16.80 3.90 10.30
C LYS A 115 16.54 4.38 11.73
N GLY A 116 16.31 3.47 12.68
CA GLY A 116 16.31 3.76 14.13
C GLY A 116 14.95 4.12 14.73
N TYR A 117 13.84 3.80 14.05
CA TYR A 117 12.49 4.08 14.52
C TYR A 117 12.09 3.15 15.68
N SER A 118 11.15 3.61 16.52
CA SER A 118 10.63 2.83 17.64
C SER A 118 9.74 1.68 17.17
N TYR A 119 9.72 0.54 17.88
CA TYR A 119 8.85 -0.58 17.48
C TYR A 119 7.36 -0.22 17.47
N SER A 120 6.90 0.64 18.38
CA SER A 120 5.52 1.12 18.39
C SER A 120 5.16 1.84 17.10
N GLU A 121 6.05 2.69 16.60
CA GLU A 121 5.86 3.44 15.37
C GLU A 121 5.95 2.53 14.14
N ILE A 122 6.96 1.66 14.09
CA ILE A 122 7.13 0.68 13.00
C ILE A 122 5.87 -0.19 12.86
N ILE A 123 5.36 -0.73 13.96
CA ILE A 123 4.21 -1.65 13.95
C ILE A 123 2.91 -0.89 13.62
N ASN A 124 2.73 0.32 14.15
CA ASN A 124 1.56 1.13 13.82
C ASN A 124 1.52 1.43 12.32
N GLU A 125 2.62 1.97 11.77
CA GLU A 125 2.71 2.43 10.37
C GLU A 125 2.74 1.26 9.36
N SER A 126 3.47 0.19 9.67
CA SER A 126 3.74 -0.88 8.70
C SER A 126 2.80 -2.08 8.82
N VAL A 127 1.97 -2.13 9.87
CA VAL A 127 1.06 -3.26 10.12
C VAL A 127 -0.34 -2.77 10.48
N ILE A 128 -0.51 -2.15 11.66
CA ILE A 128 -1.84 -1.91 12.26
C ILE A 128 -2.66 -0.96 11.41
N GLU A 129 -2.11 0.19 11.01
CA GLU A 129 -2.84 1.15 10.20
C GLU A 129 -3.29 0.56 8.86
N SER A 130 -2.44 -0.27 8.24
CA SER A 130 -2.81 -0.98 7.01
C SER A 130 -4.00 -1.92 7.25
N VAL A 131 -3.92 -2.84 8.22
CA VAL A 131 -4.93 -3.90 8.36
C VAL A 131 -6.21 -3.48 9.09
N ASP A 132 -6.11 -2.54 10.04
CA ASP A 132 -7.23 -2.16 10.90
C ASP A 132 -7.90 -0.84 10.46
N SER A 133 -7.21 0.00 9.68
CA SER A 133 -7.76 1.27 9.18
C SER A 133 -7.95 1.27 7.67
N LEU A 134 -6.87 1.21 6.89
CA LEU A 134 -6.88 1.53 5.45
C LEU A 134 -7.47 0.41 4.57
N ASN A 135 -7.06 -0.84 4.77
CA ASN A 135 -7.53 -1.97 3.98
C ASN A 135 -9.05 -2.19 4.08
N PRO A 136 -9.70 -2.05 5.26
CA PRO A 136 -11.16 -2.06 5.36
C PRO A 136 -11.86 -1.06 4.43
N PHE A 137 -11.32 0.17 4.29
CA PHE A 137 -11.86 1.17 3.36
C PHE A 137 -11.75 0.71 1.90
N MET A 138 -10.58 0.18 1.51
CA MET A 138 -10.37 -0.37 0.18
C MET A 138 -11.32 -1.54 -0.12
N TYR A 139 -11.50 -2.43 0.86
CA TYR A 139 -12.38 -3.60 0.75
C TYR A 139 -13.86 -3.21 0.60
N ALA A 140 -14.29 -2.17 1.31
CA ALA A 140 -15.65 -1.65 1.26
C ALA A 140 -15.95 -0.94 -0.07
N ARG A 141 -15.07 -0.02 -0.50
CA ARG A 141 -15.43 0.99 -1.51
C ARG A 141 -14.37 1.28 -2.61
N ARG A 142 -13.26 0.53 -2.69
CA ARG A 142 -12.12 0.61 -3.66
C ARG A 142 -10.92 1.40 -3.16
N VAL A 143 -9.83 1.31 -3.91
CA VAL A 143 -8.59 2.07 -3.67
C VAL A 143 -8.82 3.58 -3.65
N SER A 144 -9.66 4.14 -4.54
CA SER A 144 -9.93 5.59 -4.52
C SER A 144 -10.60 6.00 -3.23
N PHE A 145 -11.49 5.17 -2.68
CA PHE A 145 -12.09 5.46 -1.38
C PHE A 145 -11.07 5.41 -0.24
N MET A 146 -10.04 4.59 -0.33
CA MET A 146 -8.95 4.60 0.65
C MET A 146 -8.07 5.84 0.47
N VAL A 147 -7.56 6.06 -0.75
CA VAL A 147 -6.58 7.12 -1.06
C VAL A 147 -7.19 8.51 -0.97
N ASP A 148 -8.36 8.74 -1.57
CA ASP A 148 -8.98 10.07 -1.66
C ASP A 148 -9.60 10.52 -0.33
N ASN A 149 -9.70 9.64 0.68
CA ASN A 149 -10.13 10.00 2.04
C ASN A 149 -8.94 10.20 3.01
N CYS A 150 -7.70 9.99 2.55
CA CYS A 150 -6.51 10.40 3.28
C CYS A 150 -6.23 11.90 3.11
N SER A 151 -5.33 12.46 3.91
CA SER A 151 -4.98 13.87 3.78
C SER A 151 -4.28 14.15 2.44
N PRO A 152 -4.59 15.26 1.76
CA PRO A 152 -3.81 15.72 0.61
C PRO A 152 -2.47 16.36 1.02
N TRP A 153 -2.24 16.49 2.33
CA TRP A 153 -1.10 17.14 2.97
C TRP A 153 -0.58 16.21 4.07
N LEU A 154 0.48 15.46 3.76
CA LEU A 154 1.45 15.02 4.77
C LEU A 154 2.51 16.12 4.90
#